data_AF-A0A8T3QND6-F1
#
_entry.id   AF-A0A8T3QND6-F1
#
_cell.length_a   1.000
_cell.length_b   1.000
_cell.length_c   1.000
_cell.angle_alpha   90.00
_cell.angle_beta   90.00
_cell.angle_gamma   90.00
#
_symmetry.space_group_name_H-M   'P 1'
#
loop_
_entity.id
_entity.type
_entity.pdbx_description
1 polymer ?
#
loop_
_entity_poly.entity_id
_entity_poly.type
_entity_poly.pdbx_seq_one_letter_code
_entity_poly.pdbx_strand_id
1 'polypeptide(L)'
;MPSRRSRPRRLLLPMLLAAVLVGEITGLALARTLTPNPAGSAAPAAPAVVAAPASVPDSAVGGIQARPAAALVDASRDAVAVSANAARVRKSVATGRPATQPASPARSTTTAAKTSTTAQAKTSSPSYRGRNRVWIPALGMNRAVSPFPCSRTRPPDNLTYRWGCAGRNNVYLMGHSYSVFKPLHDAYVGGRLKKGMKVIYADGAGRVHAYSVIWWRVVKPTTAASWAWAAQSRPSMTLQTCAGARSESRLMVRLVQVG
;
A
#
# COMPACT_ATOMS: atom_id res chain seq x y z
N MET A 1 43.89 60.63 8.97
CA MET A 1 42.73 60.67 8.05
C MET A 1 42.14 59.28 7.88
N PRO A 2 40.95 58.99 8.44
CA PRO A 2 40.10 57.87 8.01
C PRO A 2 38.81 58.40 7.36
N SER A 3 38.48 57.87 6.17
CA SER A 3 37.34 58.30 5.36
C SER A 3 36.09 57.50 5.69
N ARG A 4 35.02 58.18 6.15
CA ARG A 4 33.66 57.64 6.30
C ARG A 4 33.04 57.42 4.92
N ARG A 5 32.49 56.22 4.67
CA ARG A 5 31.50 56.03 3.59
C ARG A 5 30.24 55.32 4.08
N SER A 6 29.14 55.83 3.54
CA SER A 6 27.76 55.72 3.96
C SER A 6 27.09 54.40 3.54
N ARG A 7 26.07 53.98 4.29
CA ARG A 7 25.22 52.80 4.03
C ARG A 7 24.15 53.13 2.98
N PRO A 8 23.78 52.20 2.08
CA PRO A 8 22.52 52.29 1.37
C PRO A 8 21.40 51.46 2.04
N ARG A 9 20.20 52.01 1.87
CA ARG A 9 18.92 51.72 2.50
C ARG A 9 18.34 50.37 2.08
N ARG A 10 17.68 49.70 3.03
CA ARG A 10 16.76 48.59 2.82
C ARG A 10 15.52 49.09 2.09
N LEU A 11 15.24 48.54 0.90
CA LEU A 11 13.95 48.67 0.23
C LEU A 11 13.16 47.38 0.46
N LEU A 12 12.11 47.53 1.27
CA LEU A 12 10.99 46.61 1.41
C LEU A 12 10.20 46.58 0.09
N LEU A 13 9.91 45.39 -0.42
CA LEU A 13 8.83 45.19 -1.40
C LEU A 13 7.86 44.14 -0.85
N PRO A 14 6.55 44.45 -0.76
CA PRO A 14 5.57 43.60 -0.10
C PRO A 14 5.04 42.47 -1.01
N MET A 15 4.70 41.36 -0.36
CA MET A 15 3.80 40.32 -0.87
C MET A 15 2.46 40.94 -1.28
N LEU A 16 1.95 40.56 -2.46
CA LEU A 16 0.54 40.70 -2.82
C LEU A 16 -0.03 39.31 -3.12
N LEU A 17 -0.99 38.93 -2.28
CA LEU A 17 -1.79 37.71 -2.32
C LEU A 17 -3.20 38.08 -2.77
N ALA A 18 -3.74 37.30 -3.73
CA ALA A 18 -5.15 36.98 -4.00
C ALA A 18 -6.22 38.09 -4.07
N ALA A 19 -6.94 38.15 -5.20
CA ALA A 19 -8.38 37.85 -5.28
C ALA A 19 -8.92 38.11 -6.71
N VAL A 20 -10.10 37.54 -6.99
CA VAL A 20 -11.06 37.87 -8.05
C VAL A 20 -10.96 37.04 -9.35
N LEU A 21 -11.80 35.99 -9.45
CA LEU A 21 -12.96 36.04 -10.36
C LEU A 21 -13.97 34.91 -10.07
N VAL A 22 -15.17 35.38 -9.73
CA VAL A 22 -16.44 34.66 -9.70
C VAL A 22 -16.84 34.32 -11.14
N GLY A 23 -17.38 33.14 -11.36
CA GLY A 23 -18.01 32.74 -12.62
C GLY A 23 -19.12 31.74 -12.35
N GLU A 24 -20.28 32.25 -11.95
CA GLU A 24 -21.54 31.53 -12.14
C GLU A 24 -21.93 31.61 -13.62
N ILE A 25 -22.22 30.47 -14.23
CA ILE A 25 -23.03 30.42 -15.46
C ILE A 25 -24.15 29.41 -15.22
N THR A 26 -25.28 29.96 -14.82
CA THR A 26 -26.61 29.37 -14.93
C THR A 26 -26.94 29.22 -16.42
N GLY A 27 -27.17 27.99 -16.86
CA GLY A 27 -27.58 27.67 -18.22
C GLY A 27 -28.74 26.66 -18.19
N LEU A 28 -29.95 27.17 -17.95
CA LEU A 28 -31.22 26.49 -18.16
C LEU A 28 -31.59 26.61 -19.64
N ALA A 29 -31.72 25.49 -20.35
CA ALA A 29 -32.52 25.44 -21.58
C ALA A 29 -33.03 24.01 -21.83
N LEU A 30 -34.33 23.85 -21.61
CA LEU A 30 -35.13 22.78 -22.18
C LEU A 30 -35.18 22.92 -23.71
N ALA A 31 -35.07 21.81 -24.43
CA ALA A 31 -35.74 21.66 -25.73
C ALA A 31 -36.10 20.18 -25.95
N ARG A 32 -37.40 19.93 -25.97
CA ARG A 32 -38.06 18.71 -26.43
C ARG A 32 -37.96 18.63 -27.96
N THR A 33 -37.78 17.44 -28.50
CA THR A 33 -38.27 17.11 -29.85
C THR A 33 -38.82 15.69 -29.85
N LEU A 34 -40.14 15.62 -29.97
CA LEU A 34 -40.92 14.45 -30.37
C LEU A 34 -40.87 14.33 -31.90
N THR A 35 -40.74 13.10 -32.41
CA THR A 35 -41.46 12.68 -33.62
C THR A 35 -41.99 11.25 -33.44
N PRO A 36 -43.19 10.94 -33.99
CA PRO A 36 -43.92 9.70 -33.74
C PRO A 36 -43.65 8.64 -34.82
N ASN A 37 -43.87 7.36 -34.50
CA ASN A 37 -44.10 6.31 -35.49
C ASN A 37 -45.30 5.44 -35.06
N PRO A 38 -46.27 5.14 -35.94
CA PRO A 38 -47.55 4.57 -35.54
C PRO A 38 -47.67 3.04 -35.70
N ALA A 39 -48.56 2.51 -34.85
CA ALA A 39 -49.51 1.41 -35.06
C ALA A 39 -49.04 -0.03 -35.35
N GLY A 40 -49.48 -0.93 -34.46
CA GLY A 40 -49.54 -2.38 -34.64
C GLY A 40 -50.11 -3.08 -33.40
N SER A 41 -51.44 -3.13 -33.29
CA SER A 41 -52.26 -3.68 -32.20
C SER A 41 -52.06 -5.17 -31.87
N ALA A 42 -52.19 -5.54 -30.58
CA ALA A 42 -53.33 -6.31 -30.04
C ALA A 42 -53.09 -6.75 -28.57
N ALA A 43 -54.02 -6.35 -27.68
CA ALA A 43 -54.27 -6.92 -26.35
C ALA A 43 -55.41 -7.97 -26.46
N PRO A 44 -55.76 -8.76 -25.41
CA PRO A 44 -56.42 -8.30 -24.16
C PRO A 44 -55.90 -9.06 -22.90
N ALA A 45 -56.29 -8.90 -21.64
CA ALA A 45 -57.03 -7.92 -20.81
C ALA A 45 -56.68 -8.24 -19.33
N ALA A 46 -56.76 -7.25 -18.45
CA ALA A 46 -56.58 -7.36 -16.99
C ALA A 46 -57.88 -7.81 -16.28
N PRO A 47 -57.87 -7.97 -14.95
CA PRO A 47 -58.42 -6.86 -14.16
C PRO A 47 -57.58 -6.43 -12.94
N ALA A 48 -57.85 -5.19 -12.54
CA ALA A 48 -57.22 -4.42 -11.48
C ALA A 48 -57.82 -4.70 -10.08
N VAL A 49 -57.02 -4.44 -9.04
CA VAL A 49 -57.53 -4.18 -7.68
C VAL A 49 -56.84 -2.92 -7.13
N VAL A 50 -57.65 -2.00 -6.62
CA VAL A 50 -57.31 -0.72 -6.00
C VAL A 50 -57.51 -0.84 -4.49
N ALA A 51 -56.60 -0.31 -3.66
CA ALA A 51 -56.90 0.32 -2.37
C ALA A 51 -55.67 1.02 -1.75
N ALA A 52 -55.94 2.10 -1.02
CA ALA A 52 -55.10 3.24 -0.66
C ALA A 52 -54.35 3.10 0.69
N PRO A 53 -53.58 4.12 1.15
CA PRO A 53 -52.64 4.03 2.28
C PRO A 53 -53.28 4.42 3.63
N ALA A 54 -52.72 3.89 4.73
CA ALA A 54 -53.09 4.27 6.10
C ALA A 54 -51.93 4.98 6.82
N SER A 55 -52.24 6.15 7.37
CA SER A 55 -51.39 6.97 8.25
C SER A 55 -51.71 6.68 9.73
N VAL A 56 -50.65 6.60 10.55
CA VAL A 56 -50.45 6.83 12.01
C VAL A 56 -51.60 6.70 13.03
N PRO A 57 -51.26 6.26 14.27
CA PRO A 57 -51.24 7.28 15.32
C PRO A 57 -49.98 7.30 16.20
N ASP A 58 -49.82 8.49 16.75
CA ASP A 58 -48.86 8.98 17.74
C ASP A 58 -49.12 8.38 19.14
N SER A 59 -48.06 8.11 19.90
CA SER A 59 -48.10 7.88 21.36
C SER A 59 -46.71 8.07 21.98
N ALA A 60 -46.39 9.33 22.25
CA ALA A 60 -46.00 9.88 23.55
C ALA A 60 -45.20 9.04 24.58
N VAL A 61 -44.01 9.60 24.90
CA VAL A 61 -43.47 9.91 26.25
C VAL A 61 -42.93 8.79 27.15
N GLY A 62 -41.62 8.87 27.39
CA GLY A 62 -40.84 8.24 28.47
C GLY A 62 -39.43 7.91 27.95
N GLY A 63 -38.40 8.74 28.09
CA GLY A 63 -37.87 9.30 29.32
C GLY A 63 -36.80 8.36 29.89
N ILE A 64 -35.57 8.88 30.11
CA ILE A 64 -34.45 8.28 30.88
C ILE A 64 -33.62 7.26 30.04
N GLN A 65 -32.31 7.33 29.79
CA GLN A 65 -31.18 8.05 30.39
C GLN A 65 -30.00 8.08 29.38
N ALA A 66 -29.39 9.25 29.20
CA ALA A 66 -27.98 9.33 28.86
C ALA A 66 -27.15 8.99 30.11
N ARG A 67 -26.13 8.14 29.97
CA ARG A 67 -25.08 7.94 31.00
C ARG A 67 -23.70 7.80 30.35
N PRO A 68 -22.64 8.19 31.09
CA PRO A 68 -21.79 9.29 30.66
C PRO A 68 -20.35 8.88 30.31
N ALA A 69 -19.63 9.84 29.74
CA ALA A 69 -18.18 9.90 29.79
C ALA A 69 -17.71 10.26 31.21
N ALA A 70 -16.83 9.44 31.80
CA ALA A 70 -15.71 9.85 32.66
C ALA A 70 -15.04 8.61 33.29
N ALA A 71 -13.75 8.40 33.02
CA ALA A 71 -12.70 8.21 34.02
C ALA A 71 -11.36 7.92 33.32
N LEU A 72 -10.50 8.94 33.30
CA LEU A 72 -9.04 8.80 33.18
C LEU A 72 -8.48 8.14 34.45
N VAL A 73 -7.23 7.67 34.33
CA VAL A 73 -6.28 7.16 35.34
C VAL A 73 -6.31 5.66 35.66
N ASP A 74 -5.48 4.89 34.95
CA ASP A 74 -4.35 4.23 35.64
C ASP A 74 -3.20 3.98 34.64
N ALA A 75 -2.15 4.77 34.80
CA ALA A 75 -0.86 4.55 34.18
C ALA A 75 0.11 4.33 35.33
N SER A 76 0.47 3.06 35.58
CA SER A 76 1.80 2.58 35.97
C SER A 76 1.72 1.35 36.87
N ARG A 77 2.02 0.17 36.31
CA ARG A 77 2.91 -0.88 36.87
C ARG A 77 2.54 -2.22 36.24
N ASP A 78 3.45 -2.70 35.40
CA ASP A 78 3.85 -4.12 35.25
C ASP A 78 4.40 -4.35 33.84
N ALA A 79 5.68 -4.00 33.68
CA ALA A 79 6.52 -4.48 32.60
C ALA A 79 7.88 -4.86 33.20
N VAL A 80 7.89 -5.98 33.92
CA VAL A 80 9.11 -6.75 34.19
C VAL A 80 9.01 -8.04 33.38
N ALA A 81 10.10 -8.37 32.68
CA ALA A 81 10.34 -9.52 31.79
C ALA A 81 9.60 -9.41 30.43
N VAL A 82 10.26 -9.39 29.26
CA VAL A 82 11.35 -10.24 28.81
C VAL A 82 12.22 -9.47 27.81
N SER A 83 13.45 -9.16 28.20
CA SER A 83 14.52 -8.77 27.29
C SER A 83 15.73 -9.67 27.55
N ALA A 84 16.39 -10.06 26.46
CA ALA A 84 17.61 -10.87 26.36
C ALA A 84 17.41 -12.37 26.16
N ASN A 85 17.12 -12.76 24.91
CA ASN A 85 17.50 -14.09 24.43
C ASN A 85 18.01 -13.98 22.99
N ALA A 86 19.31 -13.65 22.85
CA ALA A 86 20.11 -13.89 21.65
C ALA A 86 21.57 -13.51 21.90
N ALA A 87 22.34 -14.35 22.60
CA ALA A 87 23.79 -14.39 22.41
C ALA A 87 24.42 -15.69 22.94
N ARG A 88 25.13 -16.37 22.03
CA ARG A 88 26.38 -17.12 22.27
C ARG A 88 26.28 -18.47 22.98
N VAL A 89 26.29 -19.57 22.23
CA VAL A 89 27.47 -20.27 21.66
C VAL A 89 28.28 -21.01 22.73
N ARG A 90 28.35 -22.32 22.50
CA ARG A 90 28.93 -23.42 23.27
C ARG A 90 30.35 -23.13 23.76
N LYS A 91 30.61 -23.34 25.05
CA LYS A 91 31.96 -23.51 25.62
C LYS A 91 32.39 -24.96 25.40
N SER A 92 33.41 -25.16 24.56
CA SER A 92 34.25 -26.37 24.58
C SER A 92 35.56 -26.03 25.30
N VAL A 93 35.86 -26.81 26.33
CA VAL A 93 37.08 -26.79 27.13
C VAL A 93 38.21 -27.40 26.33
N ALA A 94 39.36 -26.72 26.24
CA ALA A 94 40.63 -27.33 25.90
C ALA A 94 41.77 -26.60 26.62
N THR A 95 42.48 -27.36 27.44
CA THR A 95 43.64 -27.01 28.27
C THR A 95 44.92 -27.07 27.43
N GLY A 96 45.88 -26.16 27.61
CA GLY A 96 47.22 -26.31 26.99
C GLY A 96 48.15 -25.09 26.99
N ARG A 97 48.88 -24.93 28.11
CA ARG A 97 50.24 -24.38 28.41
C ARG A 97 51.05 -23.53 27.38
N PRO A 98 51.93 -22.58 27.82
CA PRO A 98 52.41 -21.46 27.00
C PRO A 98 53.84 -21.57 26.41
N ALA A 99 54.05 -20.69 25.42
CA ALA A 99 55.25 -19.93 25.01
C ALA A 99 56.53 -20.66 24.57
N THR A 100 56.92 -20.51 23.29
CA THR A 100 58.27 -20.06 22.88
C THR A 100 58.29 -19.65 21.39
N GLN A 101 58.86 -18.47 21.09
CA GLN A 101 59.35 -17.99 19.79
C GLN A 101 60.89 -17.98 19.93
N PRO A 102 61.73 -18.41 18.95
CA PRO A 102 62.09 -17.53 17.81
C PRO A 102 62.61 -18.20 16.50
N ALA A 103 62.86 -17.29 15.53
CA ALA A 103 63.78 -17.36 14.38
C ALA A 103 63.26 -17.87 13.01
N SER A 104 63.20 -16.92 12.06
CA SER A 104 63.37 -17.07 10.61
C SER A 104 64.86 -17.37 10.30
N PRO A 105 65.32 -17.80 9.09
CA PRO A 105 64.66 -17.76 7.79
C PRO A 105 64.86 -19.00 6.87
N ALA A 106 63.96 -19.23 5.91
CA ALA A 106 64.28 -20.04 4.73
C ALA A 106 63.46 -19.63 3.49
N ARG A 107 64.22 -19.36 2.44
CA ARG A 107 63.84 -19.04 1.06
C ARG A 107 63.13 -20.23 0.41
N SER A 108 62.00 -20.01 -0.28
CA SER A 108 61.43 -20.98 -1.23
C SER A 108 60.61 -20.29 -2.32
N THR A 109 61.22 -20.26 -3.51
CA THR A 109 60.64 -20.49 -4.84
C THR A 109 59.26 -19.91 -5.19
N THR A 110 59.32 -18.87 -6.02
CA THR A 110 58.31 -18.38 -6.95
C THR A 110 57.55 -19.53 -7.63
N THR A 111 56.33 -19.82 -7.17
CA THR A 111 55.36 -20.62 -7.95
C THR A 111 54.41 -19.65 -8.60
N ALA A 112 54.41 -19.63 -9.94
CA ALA A 112 53.56 -18.79 -10.75
C ALA A 112 52.08 -18.99 -10.36
N ALA A 113 51.45 -17.93 -9.86
CA ALA A 113 50.01 -17.88 -9.68
C ALA A 113 49.36 -17.98 -11.07
N LYS A 114 48.80 -19.15 -11.40
CA LYS A 114 47.84 -19.27 -12.49
C LYS A 114 46.65 -18.39 -12.14
N THR A 115 46.54 -17.25 -12.80
CA THR A 115 45.35 -16.41 -12.82
C THR A 115 44.19 -17.25 -13.33
N SER A 116 43.41 -17.82 -12.42
CA SER A 116 42.12 -18.39 -12.74
C SER A 116 41.16 -17.22 -12.97
N THR A 117 41.00 -16.84 -14.24
CA THR A 117 39.95 -15.92 -14.65
C THR A 117 38.63 -16.66 -14.49
N THR A 118 38.06 -16.61 -13.29
CA THR A 118 36.69 -17.09 -13.03
C THR A 118 35.77 -16.17 -13.82
N ALA A 119 35.39 -16.61 -15.02
CA ALA A 119 34.41 -15.92 -15.83
C ALA A 119 33.13 -15.76 -15.00
N GLN A 120 32.87 -14.53 -14.58
CA GLN A 120 31.74 -14.19 -13.75
C GLN A 120 30.49 -14.46 -14.57
N ALA A 121 29.83 -15.59 -14.29
CA ALA A 121 28.64 -16.01 -15.01
C ALA A 121 27.62 -14.87 -14.96
N LYS A 122 27.29 -14.31 -16.14
CA LYS A 122 26.20 -13.34 -16.28
C LYS A 122 24.94 -14.04 -15.81
N THR A 123 24.46 -13.69 -14.62
CA THR A 123 23.19 -14.15 -14.10
C THR A 123 22.11 -13.73 -15.09
N SER A 124 21.49 -14.70 -15.77
CA SER A 124 20.37 -14.44 -16.66
C SER A 124 19.27 -13.70 -15.87
N SER A 125 18.79 -12.59 -16.41
CA SER A 125 17.65 -11.87 -15.82
C SER A 125 16.49 -12.83 -15.56
N PRO A 126 15.83 -12.79 -14.39
CA PRO A 126 14.72 -13.68 -14.10
C PRO A 126 13.61 -13.53 -15.15
N SER A 127 13.21 -14.62 -15.80
CA SER A 127 12.04 -14.63 -16.67
C SER A 127 10.77 -14.84 -15.84
N TYR A 128 9.90 -13.84 -15.78
CA TYR A 128 8.61 -13.97 -15.09
C TYR A 128 7.58 -14.62 -16.02
N ARG A 129 6.92 -15.68 -15.54
CA ARG A 129 5.91 -16.46 -16.25
C ARG A 129 4.89 -17.02 -15.26
N GLY A 130 3.65 -17.20 -15.72
CA GLY A 130 2.55 -17.75 -14.92
C GLY A 130 1.27 -16.97 -15.14
N ARG A 131 0.22 -17.33 -14.39
CA ARG A 131 -1.09 -16.65 -14.41
C ARG A 131 -1.44 -16.26 -12.99
N ASN A 132 -2.12 -15.12 -12.82
CA ASN A 132 -2.54 -14.60 -11.52
C ASN A 132 -1.42 -14.71 -10.48
N ARG A 133 -0.28 -14.07 -10.75
CA ARG A 133 0.89 -14.13 -9.86
C ARG A 133 1.49 -12.76 -9.66
N VAL A 134 2.07 -12.56 -8.49
CA VAL A 134 2.83 -11.36 -8.16
C VAL A 134 4.22 -11.74 -7.69
N TRP A 135 5.21 -11.02 -8.19
CA TRP A 135 6.60 -11.08 -7.76
C TRP A 135 7.06 -9.71 -7.27
N ILE A 136 7.78 -9.70 -6.15
CA ILE A 136 8.52 -8.52 -5.69
C ILE A 136 9.97 -8.98 -5.49
N PRO A 137 10.81 -8.88 -6.54
CA PRO A 137 12.12 -9.54 -6.56
C PRO A 137 13.04 -9.07 -5.43
N ALA A 138 13.05 -7.76 -5.17
CA ALA A 138 13.85 -7.16 -4.09
C ALA A 138 13.47 -7.66 -2.69
N LEU A 139 12.30 -8.30 -2.55
CA LEU A 139 11.78 -8.85 -1.30
C LEU A 139 11.75 -10.39 -1.31
N GLY A 140 12.25 -11.05 -2.36
CA GLY A 140 12.16 -12.51 -2.52
C GLY A 140 10.71 -13.02 -2.59
N MET A 141 9.75 -12.15 -2.92
CA MET A 141 8.34 -12.47 -2.86
C MET A 141 7.85 -13.04 -4.20
N ASN A 142 7.10 -14.14 -4.11
CA ASN A 142 6.51 -14.82 -5.24
C ASN A 142 5.22 -15.53 -4.79
N ARG A 143 4.05 -15.02 -5.19
CA ARG A 143 2.75 -15.46 -4.66
C ARG A 143 1.71 -15.62 -5.77
N ALA A 144 0.88 -16.65 -5.64
CA ALA A 144 -0.36 -16.77 -6.39
C ALA A 144 -1.37 -15.72 -5.91
N VAL A 145 -2.17 -15.21 -6.82
CA VAL A 145 -3.18 -14.18 -6.59
C VAL A 145 -4.56 -14.80 -6.80
N SER A 146 -5.36 -14.79 -5.74
CA SER A 146 -6.72 -15.28 -5.75
C SER A 146 -7.71 -14.15 -6.03
N PRO A 147 -8.84 -14.42 -6.71
CA PRO A 147 -9.87 -13.41 -6.88
C PRO A 147 -10.54 -13.09 -5.53
N PHE A 148 -10.86 -11.81 -5.32
CA PHE A 148 -11.72 -11.36 -4.23
C PHE A 148 -12.87 -10.55 -4.84
N PRO A 149 -14.01 -11.19 -5.14
CA PRO A 149 -15.11 -10.54 -5.85
C PRO A 149 -15.82 -9.51 -4.96
N CYS A 150 -16.50 -8.55 -5.58
CA CYS A 150 -17.25 -7.51 -4.87
C CYS A 150 -18.39 -8.04 -4.00
N SER A 151 -18.98 -9.16 -4.40
CA SER A 151 -20.06 -9.82 -3.67
C SER A 151 -19.58 -10.56 -2.42
N ARG A 152 -18.26 -10.69 -2.21
CA ARG A 152 -17.74 -11.41 -1.07
C ARG A 152 -17.91 -10.60 0.21
N THR A 153 -18.64 -11.19 1.15
CA THR A 153 -18.85 -10.63 2.50
C THR A 153 -17.88 -11.21 3.54
N ARG A 154 -17.29 -12.38 3.27
CA ARG A 154 -16.35 -13.03 4.18
C ARG A 154 -14.96 -12.35 4.15
N PRO A 155 -14.33 -12.12 5.30
CA PRO A 155 -12.96 -11.60 5.37
C PRO A 155 -11.95 -12.39 4.52
N PRO A 156 -10.85 -11.77 4.06
CA PRO A 156 -9.79 -12.44 3.33
C PRO A 156 -9.01 -13.43 4.22
N ASP A 157 -8.78 -14.64 3.70
CA ASP A 157 -7.88 -15.63 4.30
C ASP A 157 -6.40 -15.28 4.13
N ASN A 158 -5.50 -16.20 4.52
CA ASN A 158 -4.05 -16.12 4.34
C ASN A 158 -3.58 -16.33 2.89
N LEU A 159 -4.16 -15.59 1.95
CA LEU A 159 -3.80 -15.57 0.53
C LEU A 159 -3.53 -14.14 0.05
N THR A 160 -2.84 -14.03 -1.09
CA THR A 160 -2.81 -12.76 -1.82
C THR A 160 -4.08 -12.65 -2.66
N TYR A 161 -4.83 -11.59 -2.47
CA TYR A 161 -6.10 -11.36 -3.15
C TYR A 161 -6.02 -10.20 -4.13
N ARG A 162 -6.65 -10.34 -5.29
CA ARG A 162 -6.97 -9.23 -6.20
C ARG A 162 -8.40 -8.77 -5.94
N TRP A 163 -8.57 -7.52 -5.54
CA TRP A 163 -9.89 -6.97 -5.30
C TRP A 163 -10.64 -6.67 -6.61
N GLY A 164 -11.84 -7.23 -6.74
CA GLY A 164 -12.68 -7.09 -7.93
C GLY A 164 -13.31 -5.71 -8.12
N CYS A 165 -13.43 -4.89 -7.07
CA CYS A 165 -14.08 -3.57 -7.15
C CYS A 165 -13.09 -2.43 -7.38
N ALA A 166 -11.81 -2.75 -7.53
CA ALA A 166 -10.83 -1.75 -7.90
C ALA A 166 -11.15 -1.20 -9.30
N GLY A 167 -10.83 0.08 -9.51
CA GLY A 167 -11.00 0.71 -10.82
C GLY A 167 -10.30 -0.09 -11.92
N ARG A 168 -10.86 -0.06 -13.13
CA ARG A 168 -10.45 -0.95 -14.24
C ARG A 168 -8.95 -0.93 -14.57
N ASN A 169 -8.28 0.20 -14.33
CA ASN A 169 -6.86 0.39 -14.57
C ASN A 169 -6.02 0.44 -13.28
N ASN A 170 -6.56 -0.05 -12.17
CA ASN A 170 -5.89 -0.14 -10.88
C ASN A 170 -5.91 -1.59 -10.38
N VAL A 171 -4.78 -2.28 -10.46
CA VAL A 171 -4.63 -3.62 -9.86
C VAL A 171 -4.52 -3.46 -8.36
N TYR A 172 -5.51 -3.89 -7.60
CA TYR A 172 -5.50 -3.80 -6.15
C TYR A 172 -5.21 -5.16 -5.53
N LEU A 173 -4.02 -5.34 -4.97
CA LEU A 173 -3.62 -6.56 -4.29
C LEU A 173 -3.58 -6.35 -2.78
N MET A 174 -4.12 -7.31 -2.04
CA MET A 174 -4.14 -7.29 -0.58
C MET A 174 -3.72 -8.62 0.01
N GLY A 175 -3.08 -8.58 1.17
CA GLY A 175 -2.65 -9.77 1.91
C GLY A 175 -2.29 -9.43 3.35
N HIS A 176 -2.24 -10.46 4.21
CA HIS A 176 -1.92 -10.29 5.63
C HIS A 176 -0.42 -10.01 5.87
N SER A 177 -0.13 -9.07 6.77
CA SER A 177 1.22 -8.57 7.09
C SER A 177 2.11 -9.57 7.82
N TYR A 178 1.52 -10.58 8.45
CA TYR A 178 2.26 -11.64 9.15
C TYR A 178 2.14 -12.98 8.41
N SER A 179 1.78 -12.93 7.12
CA SER A 179 1.66 -14.10 6.25
C SER A 179 2.19 -13.76 4.85
N VAL A 180 1.35 -13.83 3.81
CA VAL A 180 1.76 -13.68 2.40
C VAL A 180 2.43 -12.34 2.08
N PHE A 181 2.08 -11.26 2.78
CA PHE A 181 2.64 -9.91 2.59
C PHE A 181 3.65 -9.52 3.68
N LYS A 182 4.11 -10.49 4.49
CA LYS A 182 5.16 -10.26 5.48
C LYS A 182 6.42 -9.60 4.92
N PRO A 183 6.98 -10.04 3.78
CA PRO A 183 8.15 -9.37 3.21
C PRO A 183 7.91 -7.89 2.88
N LEU A 184 6.69 -7.51 2.46
CA LEU A 184 6.34 -6.12 2.17
C LEU A 184 6.21 -5.30 3.45
N HIS A 185 5.55 -5.86 4.46
CA HIS A 185 5.43 -5.25 5.79
C HIS A 185 6.81 -5.02 6.42
N ASP A 186 7.65 -6.06 6.45
CA ASP A 186 8.98 -5.99 7.04
C ASP A 186 9.89 -5.02 6.26
N ALA A 187 9.72 -4.90 4.94
CA ALA A 187 10.42 -3.89 4.16
C ALA A 187 10.00 -2.47 4.54
N TYR A 188 8.72 -2.23 4.82
CA TYR A 188 8.26 -0.93 5.30
C TYR A 188 8.81 -0.61 6.69
N VAL A 189 8.62 -1.51 7.65
CA VAL A 189 9.06 -1.30 9.04
C VAL A 189 10.58 -1.19 9.13
N GLY A 190 11.31 -2.01 8.37
CA GLY A 190 12.78 -2.01 8.33
C GLY A 190 13.41 -1.00 7.36
N GLY A 191 12.64 -0.06 6.80
CA GLY A 191 13.17 1.02 5.95
C GLY A 191 13.70 0.59 4.57
N ARG A 192 13.37 -0.62 4.11
CA ARG A 192 13.79 -1.17 2.80
C ARG A 192 12.79 -0.91 1.67
N LEU A 193 11.55 -0.52 1.99
CA LEU A 193 10.57 -0.09 1.00
C LEU A 193 11.03 1.24 0.40
N LYS A 194 11.18 1.29 -0.92
CA LYS A 194 11.71 2.46 -1.63
C LYS A 194 10.97 2.73 -2.93
N LYS A 195 10.93 4.00 -3.31
CA LYS A 195 10.48 4.40 -4.65
C LYS A 195 11.35 3.71 -5.70
N GLY A 196 10.76 3.35 -6.83
CA GLY A 196 11.45 2.61 -7.89
C GLY A 196 11.46 1.08 -7.69
N MET A 197 11.10 0.56 -6.50
CA MET A 197 11.01 -0.88 -6.29
C MET A 197 10.03 -1.51 -7.28
N LYS A 198 10.49 -2.56 -7.97
CA LYS A 198 9.72 -3.23 -9.01
C LYS A 198 8.79 -4.29 -8.44
N VAL A 199 7.58 -4.31 -8.96
CA VAL A 199 6.59 -5.37 -8.74
C VAL A 199 6.19 -5.90 -10.10
N ILE A 200 6.29 -7.20 -10.28
CA ILE A 200 5.90 -7.86 -11.52
C ILE A 200 4.59 -8.58 -11.26
N TYR A 201 3.63 -8.46 -12.16
CA TYR A 201 2.31 -9.06 -12.03
C TYR A 201 1.91 -9.73 -13.34
N ALA A 202 1.54 -11.01 -13.25
CA ALA A 202 0.92 -11.74 -14.35
C ALA A 202 -0.59 -11.76 -14.15
N ASP A 203 -1.34 -11.30 -15.15
CA ASP A 203 -2.80 -11.30 -15.12
C ASP A 203 -3.40 -12.71 -15.30
N GLY A 204 -4.73 -12.80 -15.36
CA GLY A 204 -5.42 -14.07 -15.56
C GLY A 204 -5.18 -14.71 -16.92
N ALA A 205 -4.74 -13.95 -17.93
CA ALA A 205 -4.34 -14.45 -19.24
C ALA A 205 -2.85 -14.80 -19.32
N GLY A 206 -2.08 -14.49 -18.27
CA GLY A 206 -0.64 -14.69 -18.20
C GLY A 206 0.18 -13.55 -18.83
N ARG A 207 -0.46 -12.41 -19.16
CA ARG A 207 0.27 -11.21 -19.58
C ARG A 207 1.01 -10.63 -18.39
N VAL A 208 2.29 -10.34 -18.60
CA VAL A 208 3.19 -9.87 -17.55
C VAL A 208 3.32 -8.35 -17.64
N HIS A 209 3.07 -7.70 -16.51
CA HIS A 209 3.16 -6.26 -16.35
C HIS A 209 4.20 -5.94 -15.28
N ALA A 210 5.07 -4.95 -15.55
CA ALA A 210 5.98 -4.41 -14.56
C ALA A 210 5.40 -3.12 -13.98
N TYR A 211 5.48 -2.97 -12.67
CA TYR A 211 5.07 -1.78 -11.92
C TYR A 211 6.24 -1.26 -11.09
N SER A 212 6.22 0.02 -10.79
CA SER A 212 7.25 0.70 -10.00
C SER A 212 6.61 1.48 -8.86
N VAL A 213 7.10 1.29 -7.64
CA VAL A 213 6.63 2.05 -6.46
C VAL A 213 6.88 3.54 -6.66
N ILE A 214 5.86 4.37 -6.44
CA ILE A 214 5.96 5.83 -6.53
C ILE A 214 5.82 6.51 -5.18
N TRP A 215 5.03 5.95 -4.26
CA TRP A 215 4.87 6.41 -2.88
C TRP A 215 4.09 5.38 -2.07
N TRP A 216 4.04 5.56 -0.75
CA TRP A 216 3.19 4.78 0.16
C TRP A 216 2.63 5.68 1.27
N ARG A 217 1.53 5.24 1.89
CA ARG A 217 0.91 5.89 3.06
C ARG A 217 0.42 4.83 4.04
N VAL A 218 0.45 5.15 5.33
CA VAL A 218 -0.25 4.39 6.36
C VAL A 218 -1.53 5.13 6.69
N VAL A 219 -2.66 4.44 6.58
CA VAL A 219 -4.00 5.04 6.74
C VAL A 219 -4.88 4.17 7.63
N LYS A 220 -5.87 4.79 8.27
CA LYS A 220 -6.95 4.04 8.92
C LYS A 220 -7.77 3.27 7.87
N PRO A 221 -8.29 2.07 8.18
CA PRO A 221 -9.06 1.25 7.25
C PRO A 221 -10.50 1.78 7.09
N THR A 222 -10.65 3.00 6.56
CA THR A 222 -11.94 3.63 6.32
C THR A 222 -12.12 3.97 4.83
N THR A 223 -13.33 4.39 4.46
CA THR A 223 -13.66 4.81 3.09
C THR A 223 -12.91 6.06 2.63
N ALA A 224 -12.33 6.84 3.55
CA ALA A 224 -11.44 7.95 3.20
C ALA A 224 -10.18 7.49 2.43
N ALA A 225 -9.85 6.20 2.49
CA ALA A 225 -8.78 5.59 1.70
C ALA A 225 -9.22 5.17 0.27
N SER A 226 -10.40 5.59 -0.20
CA SER A 226 -10.96 5.16 -1.49
C SER A 226 -10.08 5.42 -2.70
N TRP A 227 -9.27 6.46 -2.63
CA TRP A 227 -8.21 6.75 -3.61
C TRP A 227 -7.31 5.54 -3.89
N ALA A 228 -7.15 4.61 -2.94
CA ALA A 228 -6.28 3.45 -3.05
C ALA A 228 -6.82 2.43 -4.06
N TRP A 229 -8.14 2.30 -4.18
CA TRP A 229 -8.78 1.36 -5.12
C TRP A 229 -9.49 2.02 -6.28
N ALA A 230 -9.76 3.32 -6.23
CA ALA A 230 -10.36 4.07 -7.33
C ALA A 230 -9.57 3.89 -8.65
N ALA A 231 -10.25 4.13 -9.77
CA ALA A 231 -9.59 4.23 -11.07
C ALA A 231 -8.54 5.35 -11.05
N GLN A 232 -7.48 5.16 -11.84
CA GLN A 232 -6.36 6.10 -11.92
C GLN A 232 -6.32 6.74 -13.31
N SER A 233 -5.43 7.70 -13.56
CA SER A 233 -5.25 8.28 -14.91
C SER A 233 -4.38 7.42 -15.82
N ARG A 234 -3.65 6.45 -15.26
CA ARG A 234 -2.76 5.54 -15.97
C ARG A 234 -2.79 4.15 -15.34
N PRO A 235 -2.39 3.08 -16.05
CA PRO A 235 -2.30 1.75 -15.47
C PRO A 235 -1.46 1.75 -14.20
N SER A 236 -2.08 1.32 -13.11
CA SER A 236 -1.56 1.47 -11.75
C SER A 236 -1.79 0.21 -10.94
N MET A 237 -1.11 0.13 -9.80
CA MET A 237 -1.33 -0.92 -8.81
C MET A 237 -1.32 -0.31 -7.40
N THR A 238 -2.08 -0.92 -6.51
CA THR A 238 -1.99 -0.73 -5.08
C THR A 238 -1.70 -2.06 -4.40
N LEU A 239 -0.70 -2.07 -3.50
CA LEU A 239 -0.52 -3.15 -2.54
C LEU A 239 -1.04 -2.69 -1.18
N GLN A 240 -1.87 -3.52 -0.54
CA GLN A 240 -2.37 -3.29 0.81
C GLN A 240 -1.92 -4.41 1.76
N THR A 241 -1.40 -4.04 2.91
CA THR A 241 -1.22 -4.94 4.06
C THR A 241 -1.58 -4.24 5.37
N CYS A 242 -1.77 -4.99 6.45
CA CYS A 242 -1.90 -4.42 7.79
C CYS A 242 -0.59 -3.74 8.24
N ALA A 243 -0.72 -2.74 9.09
CA ALA A 243 0.37 -2.04 9.77
C ALA A 243 -0.08 -1.64 11.19
N GLY A 244 0.89 -1.40 12.07
CA GLY A 244 0.64 -1.12 13.47
C GLY A 244 0.60 -2.37 14.35
N ALA A 245 0.80 -2.20 15.66
CA ALA A 245 1.00 -3.31 16.60
C ALA A 245 -0.23 -4.23 16.72
N ARG A 246 -1.43 -3.68 16.44
CA ARG A 246 -2.72 -4.39 16.51
C ARG A 246 -3.40 -4.45 15.14
N SER A 247 -2.65 -4.25 14.04
CA SER A 247 -3.21 -4.18 12.69
C SER A 247 -4.29 -3.10 12.52
N GLU A 248 -4.19 -2.03 13.29
CA GLU A 248 -5.14 -0.91 13.34
C GLU A 248 -5.08 -0.02 12.10
N SER A 249 -4.00 -0.10 11.32
CA SER A 249 -3.79 0.67 10.10
C SER A 249 -3.54 -0.22 8.88
N ARG A 250 -3.53 0.40 7.71
CA ARG A 250 -3.19 -0.24 6.43
C ARG A 250 -2.01 0.49 5.81
N LEU A 251 -0.97 -0.26 5.49
CA LEU A 251 0.07 0.20 4.58
C LEU A 251 -0.47 0.07 3.15
N MET A 252 -0.58 1.22 2.48
CA MET A 252 -0.99 1.33 1.09
C MET A 252 0.21 1.76 0.24
N VAL A 253 0.68 0.90 -0.66
CA VAL A 253 1.81 1.18 -1.54
C VAL A 253 1.28 1.42 -2.95
N ARG A 254 1.51 2.61 -3.50
CA ARG A 254 1.08 3.00 -4.83
C ARG A 254 2.18 2.75 -5.85
N LEU A 255 1.81 2.15 -6.97
CA LEU A 255 2.68 1.87 -8.10
C LEU A 255 2.03 2.28 -9.41
N VAL A 256 2.87 2.54 -10.41
CA VAL A 256 2.47 2.80 -11.80
C VAL A 256 3.13 1.76 -12.71
N GLN A 257 2.45 1.37 -13.77
CA GLN A 257 3.02 0.47 -14.77
C GLN A 257 4.20 1.14 -15.46
N VAL A 258 5.22 0.35 -15.81
CA VAL A 258 6.47 0.78 -16.45
C VAL A 258 6.88 -0.21 -17.54
N GLY A 259 7.46 0.30 -18.62
CA GLY A 259 7.68 -0.43 -19.87
C GLY A 259 6.46 -0.31 -20.78
#